data_AF-A0A845HZX1-F1
#
_entry.id   AF-A0A845HZX1-F1
#
_cell.length_a   1.000
_cell.length_b   1.000
_cell.length_c   1.000
_cell.angle_alpha   90.00
_cell.angle_beta   90.00
_cell.angle_gamma   90.00
#
_symmetry.space_group_name_H-M   'P 1'
#
loop_
_entity.id
_entity.type
_entity.pdbx_description
1 polymer ?
#
loop_
_entity_poly.entity_id
_entity_poly.type
_entity_poly.pdbx_seq_one_letter_code
_entity_poly.pdbx_strand_id
1 'polypeptide(L)'
;MTNDMKTKAKRSDATRALIQQKALAQGSQRSDEVQARVRAVMKSIEAEIAENEGVYPHNEGAVSGAEVARRADIHPTTLYSKKQRELGIEVGNWLKRLKATEPIGRGAAKKKLVTRIADWKQLFENLKQSYRDTELDLQQTQADLAESLKTIQLLREENANLRALLEKSGAEKIAVLRPKKT
;
A
#
# COMPACT_ATOMS: atom_id res chain seq x y z
N MET A 1 69.04 -41.27 -20.69
CA MET A 1 67.89 -40.39 -20.95
C MET A 1 66.84 -41.19 -21.73
N THR A 2 65.92 -41.86 -21.04
CA THR A 2 64.83 -42.63 -21.66
C THR A 2 63.56 -41.78 -21.61
N ASN A 3 63.11 -41.35 -22.78
CA ASN A 3 62.00 -40.43 -22.96
C ASN A 3 60.66 -41.17 -22.73
N ASP A 4 59.97 -40.83 -21.65
CA ASP A 4 58.68 -41.38 -21.23
C ASP A 4 57.57 -40.89 -22.17
N MET A 5 57.31 -41.62 -23.26
CA MET A 5 56.15 -41.37 -24.13
C MET A 5 54.88 -41.92 -23.47
N LYS A 6 54.29 -41.12 -22.58
CA LYS A 6 52.92 -41.28 -22.10
C LYS A 6 51.93 -41.13 -23.26
N THR A 7 51.64 -42.25 -23.93
CA THR A 7 50.52 -42.37 -24.86
C THR A 7 49.21 -42.19 -24.09
N LYS A 8 48.56 -41.03 -24.25
CA LYS A 8 47.19 -40.81 -23.74
C LYS A 8 46.26 -41.82 -24.41
N ALA A 9 45.86 -42.85 -23.67
CA ALA A 9 44.91 -43.87 -24.14
C ALA A 9 43.63 -43.19 -24.68
N LYS A 10 43.34 -43.39 -25.97
CA LYS A 10 42.10 -42.92 -26.60
C LYS A 10 40.93 -43.67 -25.97
N ARG A 11 40.00 -42.94 -25.34
CA ARG A 11 38.77 -43.51 -24.75
C ARG A 11 37.99 -44.30 -25.79
N SER A 12 37.42 -45.44 -25.38
CA SER A 12 36.59 -46.32 -26.21
C SER A 12 35.34 -45.60 -26.73
N ASP A 13 34.82 -46.02 -27.88
CA ASP A 13 33.64 -45.39 -28.49
C ASP A 13 32.38 -45.53 -27.61
N ALA A 14 32.26 -46.62 -26.86
CA ALA A 14 31.22 -46.80 -25.84
C ALA A 14 31.32 -45.74 -24.72
N THR A 15 32.55 -45.43 -24.27
CA THR A 15 32.78 -44.36 -23.28
C THR A 15 32.46 -42.98 -23.85
N ARG A 16 32.73 -42.73 -25.15
CA ARG A 16 32.39 -41.47 -25.81
C ARG A 16 30.88 -41.28 -25.94
N ALA A 17 30.15 -42.32 -26.33
CA ALA A 17 28.69 -42.30 -26.42
C ALA A 17 28.04 -42.03 -25.06
N LEU A 18 28.53 -42.68 -23.98
CA LEU A 18 28.04 -42.44 -22.63
C LEU A 18 28.29 -40.99 -22.16
N ILE A 19 29.47 -40.44 -22.46
CA ILE A 19 29.80 -39.04 -22.14
C ILE A 19 28.88 -38.09 -22.91
N GLN A 20 28.65 -38.35 -24.20
CA GLN A 20 27.74 -37.55 -25.02
C GLN A 20 26.31 -37.57 -24.48
N GLN A 21 25.80 -38.75 -24.11
CA GLN A 21 24.46 -38.90 -23.54
C GLN A 21 24.32 -38.16 -22.21
N LYS A 22 25.32 -38.27 -21.31
CA LYS A 22 25.34 -37.52 -20.05
C LYS A 22 25.42 -36.01 -20.27
N ALA A 23 26.21 -35.55 -21.24
CA ALA A 23 26.31 -34.14 -21.59
C ALA A 23 24.98 -33.59 -22.14
N LEU A 24 24.27 -34.38 -22.95
CA LEU A 24 22.93 -34.02 -23.44
C LEU A 24 21.91 -33.93 -22.29
N ALA A 25 21.88 -34.92 -21.40
CA ALA A 25 20.97 -34.94 -20.25
C ALA A 25 21.24 -33.79 -19.26
N GLN A 26 22.51 -33.47 -18.99
CA GLN A 26 22.85 -32.29 -18.20
C GLN A 26 22.47 -30.99 -18.90
N GLY A 27 22.58 -30.95 -20.23
CA GLY A 27 22.17 -29.81 -21.04
C GLY A 27 20.66 -29.55 -21.00
N SER A 28 19.84 -30.61 -21.03
CA SER A 28 18.38 -30.48 -20.89
C SER A 28 18.00 -30.04 -19.48
N GLN A 29 18.54 -30.68 -18.44
CA GLN A 29 18.25 -30.31 -17.06
C GLN A 29 18.55 -28.83 -16.76
N ARG A 30 19.72 -28.33 -17.19
CA ARG A 30 20.07 -26.90 -17.04
C ARG A 30 19.11 -25.98 -17.79
N SER A 31 18.60 -26.44 -18.93
CA SER A 31 17.65 -25.66 -19.74
C SER A 31 16.30 -25.56 -19.02
N ASP A 32 15.84 -26.65 -18.42
CA ASP A 32 14.59 -26.71 -17.65
C ASP A 32 14.68 -25.87 -16.37
N GLU A 33 15.82 -25.93 -15.66
CA GLU A 33 16.08 -25.09 -14.49
C GLU A 33 16.02 -23.59 -14.82
N VAL A 34 16.57 -23.18 -15.96
CA VAL A 34 16.48 -21.78 -16.43
C VAL A 34 15.03 -21.39 -16.71
N GLN A 35 14.25 -22.25 -17.37
CA GLN A 35 12.83 -21.98 -17.63
C GLN A 35 12.03 -21.83 -16.33
N ALA A 36 12.25 -22.72 -15.36
CA ALA A 36 11.59 -22.68 -14.08
C ALA A 36 11.89 -21.37 -13.32
N ARG A 37 13.17 -20.95 -13.29
CA ARG A 37 13.56 -19.68 -12.65
C ARG A 37 12.91 -18.47 -13.32
N VAL A 38 12.93 -18.41 -14.65
CA VAL A 38 12.33 -17.29 -15.40
C VAL A 38 10.83 -17.20 -15.14
N ARG A 39 10.10 -18.33 -15.14
CA ARG A 39 8.67 -18.35 -14.83
C ARG A 39 8.37 -17.96 -13.39
N ALA A 40 9.20 -18.38 -12.43
CA ALA A 40 9.07 -17.97 -11.03
C ALA A 40 9.27 -16.46 -10.88
N VAL A 41 10.24 -15.88 -11.58
CA VAL A 41 10.49 -14.44 -11.59
C VAL A 41 9.32 -13.66 -12.21
N MET A 42 8.74 -14.16 -13.31
CA MET A 42 7.55 -13.53 -13.90
C MET A 42 6.40 -13.45 -12.89
N LYS A 43 6.14 -14.54 -12.14
CA LYS A 43 5.13 -14.56 -11.08
C LYS A 43 5.47 -13.61 -9.92
N SER A 44 6.73 -13.55 -9.51
CA SER A 44 7.19 -12.60 -8.47
C SER A 44 6.93 -11.16 -8.90
N ILE A 45 7.25 -10.81 -10.15
CA ILE A 45 7.02 -9.47 -10.68
C ILE A 45 5.51 -9.14 -10.71
N GLU A 46 4.65 -10.08 -11.11
CA GLU A 46 3.19 -9.90 -11.06
C GLU A 46 2.70 -9.65 -9.63
N ALA A 47 3.18 -10.42 -8.65
CA ALA A 47 2.82 -10.24 -7.25
C ALA A 47 3.26 -8.86 -6.71
N GLU A 48 4.48 -8.44 -7.02
CA GLU A 48 4.99 -7.12 -6.62
C GLU A 48 4.20 -5.97 -7.25
N ILE A 49 3.79 -6.11 -8.52
CA ILE A 49 2.93 -5.12 -9.16
C ILE A 49 1.59 -5.04 -8.44
N ALA A 50 0.97 -6.17 -8.10
CA ALA A 50 -0.29 -6.22 -7.39
C ALA A 50 -0.19 -5.59 -5.99
N GLU A 51 0.86 -5.90 -5.23
CA GLU A 51 1.12 -5.34 -3.89
C GLU A 51 1.33 -3.83 -3.92
N ASN A 52 1.93 -3.30 -4.99
CA ASN A 52 2.21 -1.88 -5.17
C ASN A 52 1.12 -1.17 -6.00
N GLU A 53 -0.13 -1.62 -5.84
CA GLU A 53 -1.33 -1.02 -6.46
C GLU A 53 -1.23 -0.89 -7.98
N GLY A 54 -0.56 -1.81 -8.67
CA GLY A 54 -0.36 -1.77 -10.12
C GLY A 54 0.82 -0.90 -10.57
N VAL A 55 1.85 -0.72 -9.74
CA VAL A 55 3.12 -0.07 -10.10
C VAL A 55 4.27 -1.00 -9.78
N TYR A 56 5.15 -1.28 -10.74
CA TYR A 56 6.34 -2.08 -10.45
C TYR A 56 7.33 -1.27 -9.57
N PRO A 57 7.78 -1.78 -8.41
CA PRO A 57 8.59 -0.99 -7.48
C PRO A 57 10.06 -0.83 -7.92
N HIS A 58 10.54 -1.70 -8.82
CA HIS A 58 11.94 -1.70 -9.25
C HIS A 58 12.12 -1.09 -10.64
N ASN A 59 13.37 -0.79 -11.00
CA ASN A 59 13.76 -0.28 -12.33
C ASN A 59 12.87 0.89 -12.81
N GLU A 60 12.59 1.83 -11.90
CA GLU A 60 11.77 3.02 -12.17
C GLU A 60 10.37 2.67 -12.72
N GLY A 61 9.82 1.51 -12.35
CA GLY A 61 8.52 1.05 -12.82
C GLY A 61 8.50 0.42 -14.21
N ALA A 62 9.68 0.20 -14.82
CA ALA A 62 9.78 -0.45 -16.12
C ALA A 62 10.09 -1.95 -15.99
N VAL A 63 9.22 -2.79 -16.57
CA VAL A 63 9.48 -4.22 -16.74
C VAL A 63 9.93 -4.49 -18.18
N SER A 64 11.07 -5.16 -18.33
CA SER A 64 11.67 -5.51 -19.63
C SER A 64 12.24 -6.92 -19.63
N GLY A 65 12.53 -7.49 -20.79
CA GLY A 65 13.15 -8.81 -20.87
C GLY A 65 14.53 -8.87 -20.22
N ALA A 66 15.29 -7.76 -20.26
CA ALA A 66 16.55 -7.64 -19.54
C ALA A 66 16.35 -7.64 -18.02
N GLU A 67 15.27 -7.02 -17.53
CA GLU A 67 14.93 -7.05 -16.10
C GLU A 67 14.55 -8.45 -15.63
N VAL A 68 13.74 -9.17 -16.42
CA VAL A 68 13.40 -10.58 -16.14
C VAL A 68 14.66 -11.44 -16.11
N ALA A 69 15.55 -11.29 -17.10
CA ALA A 69 16.81 -12.04 -17.19
C ALA A 69 17.72 -11.76 -15.98
N ARG A 70 17.88 -10.47 -15.62
CA ARG A 70 18.67 -10.05 -14.46
C ARG A 70 18.14 -10.67 -13.16
N ARG A 71 16.83 -10.66 -12.95
CA ARG A 71 16.21 -11.23 -11.74
C ARG A 71 16.22 -12.76 -11.71
N ALA A 72 16.26 -13.40 -12.88
CA ALA A 72 16.39 -14.86 -13.00
C ALA A 72 17.84 -15.35 -12.94
N ASP A 73 18.79 -14.44 -12.70
CA ASP A 73 20.24 -14.69 -12.68
C ASP A 73 20.73 -15.35 -13.99
N ILE A 74 20.28 -14.80 -15.12
CA ILE A 74 20.73 -15.20 -16.46
C ILE A 74 21.14 -14.01 -17.28
N HIS A 75 22.08 -14.21 -18.20
CA HIS A 75 22.47 -13.18 -19.15
C HIS A 75 21.30 -12.84 -20.10
N PRO A 76 21.03 -11.57 -20.43
CA PRO A 76 19.90 -11.19 -21.30
C PRO A 76 19.89 -11.88 -22.67
N THR A 77 21.08 -12.17 -23.23
CA THR A 77 21.19 -12.88 -24.51
C THR A 77 20.72 -14.33 -24.45
N THR A 78 20.63 -14.94 -23.27
CA THR A 78 20.16 -16.33 -23.09
C THR A 78 18.73 -16.50 -23.61
N LEU A 79 17.86 -15.49 -23.42
CA LEU A 79 16.49 -15.50 -23.92
C LEU A 79 16.39 -15.51 -25.46
N TYR A 80 17.46 -15.08 -26.15
CA TYR A 80 17.53 -15.05 -27.61
C TYR A 80 18.30 -16.25 -28.19
N SER A 81 18.82 -17.12 -27.32
CA SER A 81 19.54 -18.33 -27.75
C SER A 81 18.59 -19.32 -28.42
N LYS A 82 19.09 -20.08 -29.41
CA LYS A 82 18.29 -21.09 -30.12
C LYS A 82 17.64 -22.11 -29.17
N LYS A 83 18.33 -22.46 -28.07
CA LYS A 83 17.85 -23.43 -27.07
C LYS A 83 16.71 -22.90 -26.19
N GLN A 84 16.62 -21.58 -26.00
CA GLN A 84 15.63 -20.93 -25.14
C GLN A 84 14.70 -19.99 -25.91
N ARG A 85 14.59 -20.20 -27.23
CA ARG A 85 13.79 -19.35 -28.13
C ARG A 85 12.32 -19.33 -27.71
N GLU A 86 11.77 -20.47 -27.33
CA GLU A 86 10.39 -20.60 -26.87
C GLU A 86 10.15 -19.80 -25.58
N LEU A 87 11.08 -19.90 -24.62
CA LEU A 87 11.05 -19.10 -23.40
C LEU A 87 11.13 -17.60 -23.69
N GLY A 88 11.98 -17.18 -24.64
CA GLY A 88 12.05 -15.79 -25.08
C GLY A 88 10.74 -15.28 -25.67
N ILE A 89 10.05 -16.10 -26.46
CA ILE A 89 8.71 -15.79 -27.00
C ILE A 89 7.67 -15.71 -25.88
N GLU A 90 7.71 -16.63 -24.92
CA GLU A 90 6.84 -16.64 -23.73
C GLU A 90 6.98 -15.34 -22.93
N VAL A 91 8.22 -14.95 -22.60
CA VAL A 91 8.52 -13.69 -21.91
C VAL A 91 8.06 -12.48 -22.73
N GLY A 92 8.29 -12.49 -24.05
CA GLY A 92 7.85 -11.41 -24.93
C GLY A 92 6.32 -11.24 -24.96
N ASN A 93 5.60 -12.36 -25.03
CA ASN A 93 4.12 -12.36 -25.01
C ASN A 93 3.59 -11.93 -23.64
N TRP A 94 4.23 -12.37 -22.56
CA TRP A 94 3.89 -11.92 -21.22
C TRP A 94 4.09 -10.42 -21.05
N LEU A 95 5.24 -9.87 -21.47
CA LEU A 95 5.50 -8.42 -21.41
C LEU A 95 4.46 -7.61 -22.21
N LYS A 96 4.01 -8.13 -23.36
CA LYS A 96 2.96 -7.47 -24.16
C LYS A 96 1.63 -7.44 -23.42
N ARG A 97 1.22 -8.56 -22.82
CA ARG A 97 -0.01 -8.62 -22.00
C ARG A 97 0.08 -7.68 -20.82
N LEU A 98 1.20 -7.74 -20.10
CA LEU A 98 1.45 -6.93 -18.90
C LEU A 98 1.40 -5.42 -19.20
N LYS A 99 1.95 -4.98 -20.33
CA LYS A 99 1.86 -3.58 -20.78
C LYS A 99 0.47 -3.16 -21.26
N ALA A 100 -0.38 -4.11 -21.64
CA ALA A 100 -1.75 -3.82 -22.06
C ALA A 100 -2.70 -3.68 -20.85
N THR A 101 -2.44 -4.42 -19.78
CA THR A 101 -3.28 -4.43 -18.57
C THR A 101 -2.85 -3.39 -17.55
N GLU A 102 -1.54 -3.20 -17.35
CA GLU A 102 -1.01 -2.38 -16.27
C GLU A 102 -0.25 -1.15 -16.79
N PRO A 103 -0.29 -0.01 -16.07
CA PRO A 103 0.43 1.21 -16.42
C PRO A 103 1.93 1.05 -16.10
N ILE A 104 2.60 0.15 -16.84
CA ILE A 104 4.00 -0.21 -16.65
C ILE A 104 4.88 0.61 -17.60
N GLY A 105 5.98 1.11 -17.05
CA GLY A 105 6.93 1.98 -17.72
C GLY A 105 7.16 3.25 -16.94
N ARG A 106 8.36 3.82 -17.10
CA ARG A 106 8.85 4.96 -16.30
C ARG A 106 7.87 6.12 -16.24
N GLY A 107 7.31 6.51 -17.39
CA GLY A 107 6.36 7.62 -17.46
C GLY A 107 5.02 7.32 -16.78
N ALA A 108 4.48 6.11 -16.98
CA ALA A 108 3.21 5.70 -16.40
C ALA A 108 3.31 5.53 -14.88
N ALA A 109 4.37 4.87 -14.40
CA ALA A 109 4.69 4.73 -12.99
C ALA A 109 4.88 6.10 -12.32
N LYS A 110 5.65 7.00 -12.95
CA LYS A 110 5.85 8.37 -12.43
C LYS A 110 4.53 9.14 -12.34
N LYS A 111 3.69 9.08 -13.38
CA LYS A 111 2.39 9.76 -13.39
C LYS A 111 1.50 9.25 -12.24
N LYS A 112 1.39 7.92 -12.09
CA LYS A 112 0.60 7.29 -11.03
C LYS A 112 1.11 7.64 -9.64
N LEU A 113 2.44 7.65 -9.44
CA LEU A 113 3.05 8.08 -8.18
C LEU A 113 2.77 9.57 -7.88
N VAL A 114 2.88 10.44 -8.89
CA VAL A 114 2.58 11.88 -8.72
C VAL A 114 1.12 12.08 -8.34
N THR A 115 0.18 11.41 -9.03
CA THR A 115 -1.24 11.43 -8.69
C THR A 115 -1.47 10.94 -7.27
N ARG A 116 -0.89 9.79 -6.89
CA ARG A 116 -0.97 9.25 -5.54
C ARG A 116 -0.48 10.27 -4.51
N ILE A 117 0.69 10.86 -4.71
CA ILE A 117 1.22 11.88 -3.78
C ILE A 117 0.28 13.08 -3.67
N ALA A 118 -0.32 13.53 -4.78
CA ALA A 118 -1.29 14.61 -4.77
C ALA A 118 -2.55 14.23 -3.98
N ASP A 119 -3.07 13.01 -4.17
CA ASP A 119 -4.23 12.50 -3.45
C ASP A 119 -3.97 12.41 -1.94
N TRP A 120 -2.81 11.88 -1.54
CA TRP A 120 -2.40 11.82 -0.14
C TRP A 120 -2.26 13.22 0.49
N LYS A 121 -1.70 14.19 -0.24
CA LYS A 121 -1.64 15.57 0.22
C LYS A 121 -3.02 16.17 0.41
N GLN A 122 -3.94 15.92 -0.52
CA GLN A 122 -5.31 16.41 -0.42
C GLN A 122 -6.03 15.80 0.79
N LEU A 123 -5.91 14.48 1.00
CA LEU A 123 -6.49 13.81 2.16
C LEU A 123 -5.92 14.37 3.47
N PHE A 124 -4.61 14.62 3.52
CA PHE A 124 -3.96 15.19 4.69
C PHE A 124 -4.45 16.61 4.99
N GLU A 125 -4.51 17.49 3.99
CA GLU A 125 -5.00 18.85 4.18
C GLU A 125 -6.49 18.87 4.58
N ASN A 126 -7.31 17.98 4.01
CA ASN A 126 -8.71 17.82 4.41
C ASN A 126 -8.84 17.38 5.87
N LEU A 127 -8.04 16.40 6.30
CA LEU A 127 -8.02 15.93 7.69
C LEU A 127 -7.60 17.04 8.64
N LYS A 128 -6.56 17.79 8.28
CA LYS A 128 -6.06 18.92 9.06
C LYS A 128 -7.08 20.04 9.17
N GLN A 129 -7.82 20.33 8.10
CA GLN A 129 -8.89 21.32 8.13
C GLN A 129 -10.04 20.85 9.04
N SER A 130 -10.50 19.60 8.85
CA SER A 130 -11.54 19.02 9.71
C SER A 130 -11.15 19.06 11.19
N TYR A 131 -9.89 18.75 11.52
CA TYR A 131 -9.40 18.85 12.90
C TYR A 131 -9.50 20.27 13.46
N ARG A 132 -9.11 21.28 12.68
CA ARG A 132 -9.21 22.70 13.08
C ARG A 132 -10.65 23.12 13.31
N ASP A 133 -11.55 22.71 12.41
CA ASP A 133 -12.97 23.04 12.51
C ASP A 133 -13.56 22.40 13.78
N THR A 134 -13.25 21.13 14.05
CA THR A 134 -13.73 20.46 15.28
C THR A 134 -13.16 21.06 16.56
N GLU A 135 -11.92 21.54 16.53
CA GLU A 135 -11.30 22.21 17.67
C GLU A 135 -11.97 23.56 17.94
N LEU A 136 -12.31 24.30 16.89
CA LEU A 136 -13.04 25.56 17.00
C LEU A 136 -14.47 25.35 17.53
N ASP A 137 -15.17 24.34 17.01
CA ASP A 137 -16.50 23.96 17.50
C ASP A 137 -16.46 23.54 18.98
N LEU A 138 -15.42 22.82 19.40
CA LEU A 138 -15.23 22.46 20.80
C LEU A 138 -15.03 23.71 21.67
N GLN A 139 -14.22 24.67 21.23
CA GLN A 139 -14.02 25.93 21.97
C GLN A 139 -15.31 26.74 22.07
N GLN A 140 -16.08 26.82 20.98
CA GLN A 140 -17.36 27.51 20.96
C GLN A 140 -18.37 26.85 21.91
N THR A 141 -18.54 25.53 21.83
CA THR A 141 -19.46 24.80 22.70
C THR A 141 -19.08 24.88 24.18
N GLN A 142 -17.78 24.92 24.50
CA GLN A 142 -17.31 25.16 25.86
C GLN A 142 -17.64 26.57 26.36
N ALA A 143 -17.50 27.58 25.50
CA ALA A 143 -17.87 28.95 25.83
C ALA A 143 -19.39 29.08 26.06
N ASP A 144 -20.21 28.52 25.16
CA ASP A 144 -21.68 28.53 25.25
C ASP A 144 -22.15 27.79 26.52
N LEU A 145 -21.49 26.68 26.87
CA LEU A 145 -21.76 25.94 28.10
C LEU A 145 -21.46 26.79 29.33
N ALA A 146 -20.31 27.47 29.37
CA ALA A 146 -19.94 28.35 30.48
C ALA A 146 -20.92 29.52 30.65
N GLU A 147 -21.36 30.13 29.55
CA GLU A 147 -22.37 31.20 29.57
C GLU A 147 -23.74 30.69 30.05
N SER A 148 -24.17 29.52 29.56
CA SER A 148 -25.42 28.89 29.97
C SER A 148 -25.42 28.57 31.47
N LEU A 149 -24.31 28.05 32.00
CA LEU A 149 -24.15 27.78 33.43
C LEU A 149 -24.25 29.06 34.26
N LYS A 150 -23.63 30.15 33.82
CA LYS A 150 -23.71 31.46 34.48
C LYS A 150 -25.15 31.99 34.48
N THR A 151 -25.85 31.89 33.36
CA THR A 151 -27.26 32.30 33.24
C THR A 151 -28.17 31.49 34.15
N ILE A 152 -27.98 30.16 34.21
CA ILE A 152 -28.72 29.28 35.12
C ILE A 152 -28.48 29.68 36.57
N GLN A 153 -27.24 30.01 36.94
CA GLN A 153 -26.92 30.46 38.30
C GLN A 153 -27.64 31.78 38.62
N LEU A 154 -27.57 32.79 37.75
CA LEU A 154 -28.27 34.07 37.95
C LEU A 154 -29.77 33.88 38.09
N LEU A 155 -30.40 33.10 37.20
CA LEU A 155 -31.83 32.82 37.27
C LEU A 155 -32.24 32.05 38.53
N ARG A 156 -31.36 31.20 39.06
CA ARG A 156 -31.58 30.51 40.34
C ARG A 156 -31.52 31.48 41.52
N GLU A 157 -30.55 32.39 41.52
CA GLU A 157 -30.43 33.43 42.54
C GLU A 157 -31.64 34.38 42.51
N GLU A 158 -32.06 34.83 41.32
CA GLU A 158 -33.26 35.64 41.14
C GLU A 158 -34.53 34.91 41.59
N ASN A 159 -34.71 33.65 41.21
CA ASN A 159 -35.85 32.85 41.69
C ASN A 159 -35.87 32.71 43.20
N ALA A 160 -34.71 32.49 43.83
CA ALA A 160 -34.60 32.39 45.28
C ALA A 160 -35.00 33.73 45.96
N ASN A 161 -34.51 34.85 45.43
CA ASN A 161 -34.84 36.19 45.91
C ASN A 161 -36.33 36.51 45.77
N LEU A 162 -36.92 36.21 44.60
CA LEU A 162 -38.35 36.44 44.34
C LEU A 162 -39.23 35.57 45.26
N ARG A 163 -38.86 34.30 45.47
CA ARG A 163 -39.56 33.42 46.43
C ARG A 163 -39.49 33.98 47.85
N ALA A 164 -38.32 34.44 48.29
CA ALA A 164 -38.18 35.07 49.61
C ALA A 164 -39.00 36.36 49.76
N LEU A 165 -39.13 37.16 48.70
CA LEU A 165 -40.01 38.36 48.69
C LEU A 165 -41.49 37.99 48.75
N LEU A 166 -41.91 36.94 48.03
CA LEU A 166 -43.27 36.43 48.08
C LEU A 166 -43.62 35.89 49.47
N GLU A 167 -42.72 35.16 50.13
CA GLU A 167 -42.91 34.71 51.51
C GLU A 167 -43.11 35.86 52.48
N LYS A 168 -42.26 36.91 52.38
CA LYS A 168 -42.38 38.11 53.24
C LYS A 168 -43.70 38.86 53.01
N SER A 169 -44.08 39.08 51.75
CA SER A 169 -45.32 39.82 51.41
C SER A 169 -46.60 39.01 51.67
N GLY A 170 -46.54 37.68 51.57
CA GLY A 170 -47.63 36.77 51.93
C GLY A 170 -47.89 36.72 53.44
N ALA A 171 -46.84 36.84 54.26
CA ALA A 171 -46.95 36.89 55.72
C ALA A 171 -47.61 38.18 56.24
N GLU A 172 -47.49 39.31 55.53
CA GLU A 172 -48.04 40.60 55.94
C GLU A 172 -49.51 40.83 55.56
N LYS A 173 -50.11 39.99 54.70
CA LYS A 173 -51.44 40.22 54.09
C LYS A 173 -52.50 39.17 54.45
N ILE A 174 -52.63 38.80 55.73
CA ILE A 174 -53.84 38.12 56.22
C ILE A 174 -54.36 38.82 57.49
N ALA A 175 -54.93 40.01 57.31
CA ALA A 175 -55.77 40.63 58.33
C ALA A 175 -57.13 39.92 58.34
N VAL A 176 -57.38 39.11 59.37
CA VAL A 176 -58.69 38.49 59.61
C VAL A 176 -59.71 39.62 59.87
N LEU A 177 -60.54 39.93 58.87
CA LEU A 177 -61.68 40.82 59.04
C LEU A 177 -62.66 40.17 60.01
N ARG A 178 -62.75 40.70 61.24
CA ARG A 178 -63.77 40.29 62.22
C ARG A 178 -65.16 40.49 61.59
N PRO A 179 -66.02 39.46 61.57
CA PRO A 179 -67.40 39.64 61.15
C PRO A 179 -68.12 40.52 62.18
N LYS A 180 -68.77 41.58 61.67
CA LYS A 180 -69.55 42.53 62.47
C LYS A 180 -70.78 41.80 63.02
N LYS A 181 -70.86 41.64 64.35
CA LYS A 181 -72.06 41.08 65.01
C LYS A 181 -73.23 42.05 64.81
N THR A 182 -74.33 41.54 64.28
CA THR A 182 -75.69 42.11 64.31
C THR A 182 -76.23 42.13 65.72
#